data_AF-A0A1H3LZA9-F1
#
_entry.id   AF-A0A1H3LZA9-F1
#
_cell.length_a   1.000
_cell.length_b   1.000
_cell.length_c   1.000
_cell.angle_alpha   90.00
_cell.angle_beta   90.00
_cell.angle_gamma   90.00
#
_symmetry.space_group_name_H-M   'P 1'
#
loop_
_entity.id
_entity.type
_entity.pdbx_description
1 polymer ?
#
loop_
_entity_poly.entity_id
_entity_poly.type
_entity_poly.pdbx_seq_one_letter_code
_entity_poly.pdbx_strand_id
1 'polypeptide(L)'
;MTLDYLDFDYSEDDEGTGCWDAMASVPAARVPALAAEVEQLLAWAHRRFKGRRGPIEEGGDWDYELQAQDDGGQPLAWRFDAATARLQSVAAGDGRTTVNLSISGSAAFGEALRQAFELQD
;
A
#
# COMPACT_ATOMS: atom_id res chain seq x y z
N MET A 1 13.50 -4.38 3.95
CA MET A 1 12.80 -5.47 3.21
C MET A 1 12.53 -4.91 1.84
N THR A 2 13.16 -5.48 0.81
CA THR A 2 12.96 -5.00 -0.56
C THR A 2 11.60 -5.45 -1.10
N LEU A 3 10.92 -4.55 -1.80
CA LEU A 3 9.69 -4.84 -2.53
C LEU A 3 10.06 -5.16 -3.98
N ASP A 4 9.61 -6.29 -4.50
CA ASP A 4 9.90 -6.74 -5.87
C ASP A 4 8.83 -6.27 -6.86
N TYR A 5 7.60 -5.98 -6.40
CA TYR A 5 6.49 -5.57 -7.27
C TYR A 5 6.01 -4.14 -7.02
N LEU A 6 6.00 -3.68 -5.78
CA LEU A 6 5.58 -2.32 -5.43
C LEU A 6 6.74 -1.34 -5.63
N ASP A 7 6.66 -0.57 -6.70
CA ASP A 7 7.55 0.56 -6.97
C ASP A 7 6.81 1.85 -6.59
N PHE A 8 7.33 2.57 -5.59
CA PHE A 8 6.68 3.76 -5.04
C PHE A 8 7.29 5.03 -5.63
N ASP A 9 6.44 5.88 -6.19
CA ASP A 9 6.76 7.26 -6.49
C ASP A 9 6.47 8.12 -5.24
N TYR A 10 7.46 8.92 -4.81
CA TYR A 10 7.31 9.82 -3.67
C TYR A 10 6.96 11.24 -4.13
N SER A 11 5.92 11.80 -3.53
CA SER A 11 5.56 13.21 -3.65
C SER A 11 5.36 13.82 -2.27
N GLU A 12 5.61 15.12 -2.11
CA GLU A 12 5.36 15.87 -0.88
C GLU A 12 4.51 17.10 -1.22
N ASP A 13 3.48 17.38 -0.44
CA ASP A 13 2.69 18.60 -0.58
C ASP A 13 3.28 19.78 0.22
N ASP A 14 2.72 20.98 -0.01
CA ASP A 14 3.15 22.22 0.65
C ASP A 14 3.01 22.20 2.19
N GLU A 15 2.24 21.27 2.76
CA GLU A 15 2.07 21.10 4.21
C GLU A 15 3.06 20.08 4.81
N GLY A 16 3.91 19.47 3.97
CA GLY A 16 4.91 18.49 4.36
C GLY A 16 4.34 17.09 4.58
N THR A 17 3.16 16.79 4.04
CA THR A 17 2.63 15.42 4.00
C THR A 17 3.20 14.72 2.78
N GLY A 18 3.77 13.54 3.03
CA GLY A 18 4.30 12.67 1.99
C GLY A 18 3.22 11.76 1.44
N CYS A 19 3.20 11.59 0.12
CA CYS A 19 2.43 10.60 -0.61
C CYS A 19 3.39 9.62 -1.29
N TRP A 20 3.12 8.33 -1.11
CA TRP A 20 3.81 7.23 -1.77
C TRP A 20 2.80 6.47 -2.61
N ASP A 21 2.93 6.57 -3.92
CA ASP A 21 2.02 5.94 -4.87
C ASP A 21 2.72 4.80 -5.59
N ALA A 22 2.20 3.58 -5.46
CA ALA A 22 2.68 2.41 -6.18
C ALA A 22 1.59 1.81 -7.06
N MET A 23 1.97 1.48 -8.29
CA MET A 23 1.12 0.74 -9.22
C MET A 23 1.83 -0.51 -9.72
N ALA A 24 1.24 -1.67 -9.46
CA ALA A 24 1.75 -2.96 -9.89
C ALA A 24 0.70 -3.69 -10.72
N SER A 25 1.04 -4.07 -11.95
CA SER A 25 0.20 -4.96 -12.77
C SER A 25 0.89 -6.30 -12.93
N VAL A 26 0.25 -7.39 -12.50
CA VAL A 26 0.83 -8.74 -12.48
C VAL A 26 -0.16 -9.80 -12.99
N PRO A 27 0.32 -10.91 -13.60
CA PRO A 27 -0.57 -12.01 -13.95
C PRO A 27 -1.07 -12.73 -12.68
N ALA A 28 -2.20 -13.46 -12.78
CA ALA A 28 -2.81 -14.18 -11.67
C ALA A 28 -1.83 -15.07 -10.87
N ALA A 29 -0.84 -15.68 -11.53
CA ALA A 29 0.18 -16.50 -10.89
C ALA A 29 1.10 -15.73 -9.91
N ARG A 30 1.21 -14.41 -10.05
CA ARG A 30 2.05 -13.53 -9.23
C ARG A 30 1.24 -12.70 -8.22
N VAL A 31 -0.09 -12.72 -8.32
CA VAL A 31 -0.99 -12.05 -7.36
C VAL A 31 -0.70 -12.43 -5.90
N PRO A 32 -0.46 -13.71 -5.55
CA PRO A 32 -0.13 -14.05 -4.16
C PRO A 32 1.16 -13.41 -3.66
N ALA A 33 2.17 -13.23 -4.54
CA ALA A 33 3.44 -12.61 -4.17
C ALA A 33 3.28 -11.10 -3.96
N LEU A 34 2.60 -10.41 -4.89
CA LEU A 34 2.26 -8.99 -4.75
C LEU A 34 1.38 -8.74 -3.51
N ALA A 35 0.37 -9.58 -3.28
CA ALA A 35 -0.48 -9.48 -2.10
C ALA A 35 0.30 -9.65 -0.79
N ALA A 36 1.31 -10.52 -0.76
CA ALA A 36 2.17 -10.69 0.40
C ALA A 36 3.01 -9.44 0.69
N GLU A 37 3.47 -8.71 -0.32
CA GLU A 37 4.15 -7.43 -0.14
C GLU A 37 3.24 -6.36 0.45
N VAL A 38 2.05 -6.19 -0.14
CA VAL A 38 1.03 -5.26 0.36
C VAL A 38 0.63 -5.62 1.79
N GLU A 39 0.41 -6.91 2.09
CA GLU A 39 0.09 -7.38 3.44
C GLU A 39 1.19 -7.02 4.44
N GLN A 40 2.45 -7.31 4.11
CA GLN A 40 3.59 -7.02 4.99
C GLN A 40 3.73 -5.52 5.25
N LEU A 41 3.55 -4.70 4.23
CA LEU A 41 3.60 -3.25 4.34
C LEU A 41 2.50 -2.72 5.26
N LEU A 42 1.24 -3.08 4.98
CA LEU A 42 0.10 -2.61 5.77
C LEU A 42 0.15 -3.15 7.20
N ALA A 43 0.54 -4.41 7.38
CA ALA A 43 0.74 -4.99 8.71
C ALA A 43 1.84 -4.28 9.50
N TRP A 44 2.95 -3.92 8.84
CA TRP A 44 4.01 -3.13 9.47
C TRP A 44 3.49 -1.75 9.88
N ALA A 45 2.80 -1.03 9.00
CA ALA A 45 2.30 0.31 9.26
C ALA A 45 1.29 0.31 10.42
N HIS A 46 0.32 -0.60 10.38
CA HIS A 46 -0.66 -0.79 11.47
C HIS A 46 -0.01 -1.18 12.80
N ARG A 47 1.09 -1.94 12.79
CA ARG A 47 1.80 -2.32 14.01
C ARG A 47 2.65 -1.16 14.55
N ARG A 48 3.36 -0.44 13.69
CA ARG A 48 4.31 0.62 14.06
C ARG A 48 3.61 1.92 14.45
N PHE A 49 2.48 2.22 13.82
CA PHE A 49 1.66 3.42 14.01
C PHE A 49 0.24 3.05 14.49
N LYS A 50 0.16 2.07 15.39
CA LYS A 50 -1.11 1.56 15.92
C LYS A 50 -1.96 2.69 16.50
N GLY A 51 -3.21 2.81 16.03
CA GLY A 51 -4.17 3.81 16.50
C GLY A 51 -3.92 5.23 15.97
N ARG A 52 -2.98 5.39 15.04
CA ARG A 52 -2.66 6.69 14.42
C ARG A 52 -3.11 6.79 12.97
N ARG A 53 -3.80 5.76 12.46
CA ARG A 53 -4.39 5.80 11.13
C ARG A 53 -5.60 6.73 11.15
N GLY A 54 -5.66 7.65 10.20
CA GLY A 54 -6.80 8.53 9.98
C GLY A 54 -6.45 9.62 8.96
N PRO A 55 -7.44 10.41 8.53
CA PRO A 55 -7.20 11.55 7.66
C PRO A 55 -6.17 12.49 8.30
N ILE A 56 -5.17 12.91 7.53
CA ILE A 56 -4.09 13.76 8.04
C ILE A 56 -4.65 15.08 8.56
N GLU A 57 -5.65 15.63 7.86
CA GLU A 57 -6.39 16.84 8.25
C GLU A 57 -7.11 16.70 9.62
N GLU A 58 -7.46 15.47 10.03
CA GLU A 58 -8.11 15.17 11.31
C GLU A 58 -7.10 14.75 12.41
N GLY A 59 -5.80 14.86 12.12
CA GLY A 59 -4.72 14.51 13.06
C GLY A 59 -4.26 13.05 12.99
N GLY A 60 -4.58 12.34 11.92
CA GLY A 60 -3.95 11.05 11.61
C GLY A 60 -2.46 11.23 11.27
N ASP A 61 -1.62 10.27 11.67
CA ASP A 61 -0.20 10.27 11.27
C ASP A 61 -0.03 9.70 9.86
N TRP A 62 -0.96 8.84 9.42
CA TRP A 62 -0.90 8.15 8.13
C TRP A 62 -2.27 7.62 7.71
N ASP A 63 -2.47 7.45 6.41
CA ASP A 63 -3.57 6.70 5.82
C ASP A 63 -3.10 5.96 4.56
N TYR A 64 -3.94 5.07 4.04
CA TYR A 64 -3.69 4.42 2.77
C TYR A 64 -4.99 4.18 2.01
N GLU A 65 -4.87 4.21 0.69
CA GLU A 65 -5.89 3.75 -0.24
C GLU A 65 -5.34 2.55 -1.03
N LEU A 66 -6.10 1.45 -1.01
CA LEU A 66 -5.77 0.23 -1.75
C LEU A 66 -6.89 -0.07 -2.72
N GLN A 67 -6.56 -0.09 -4.01
CA GLN A 67 -7.47 -0.44 -5.08
C GLN A 67 -6.86 -1.57 -5.91
N ALA A 68 -7.69 -2.54 -6.29
CA ALA A 68 -7.30 -3.60 -7.20
C ALA A 68 -8.36 -3.74 -8.29
N GLN A 69 -7.93 -4.02 -9.51
CA GLN A 69 -8.79 -4.17 -10.67
C GLN A 69 -8.24 -5.22 -11.63
N ASP A 70 -9.11 -5.80 -12.45
CA ASP A 70 -8.70 -6.66 -13.56
C ASP A 70 -8.33 -5.86 -14.82
N ASP A 71 -7.93 -6.56 -15.87
CA ASP A 71 -7.56 -5.97 -17.18
C ASP A 71 -8.71 -5.18 -17.83
N GLY A 72 -9.96 -5.52 -17.49
CA GLY A 72 -11.16 -4.82 -17.95
C GLY A 72 -11.54 -3.60 -17.09
N GLY A 73 -10.73 -3.27 -16.07
CA GLY A 73 -11.01 -2.19 -15.11
C GLY A 73 -12.09 -2.54 -14.09
N GLN A 74 -12.48 -3.82 -13.98
CA GLN A 74 -13.46 -4.24 -12.99
C GLN A 74 -12.79 -4.36 -11.61
N PRO A 75 -13.36 -3.74 -10.55
CA PRO A 75 -12.74 -3.75 -9.24
C PRO A 75 -12.72 -5.16 -8.64
N LEU A 76 -11.56 -5.54 -8.11
CA LEU A 76 -11.32 -6.78 -7.39
C LEU A 76 -11.46 -6.52 -5.89
N ALA A 77 -12.04 -7.49 -5.16
CA ALA A 77 -12.34 -7.36 -3.74
C ALA A 77 -11.10 -7.54 -2.85
N TRP A 78 -10.10 -6.66 -2.99
CA TRP A 78 -8.93 -6.62 -2.12
C TRP A 78 -9.26 -5.84 -0.85
N ARG A 79 -9.03 -6.44 0.32
CA ARG A 79 -9.32 -5.83 1.62
C ARG A 79 -8.29 -6.24 2.65
N PHE A 80 -7.71 -5.26 3.33
CA PHE A 80 -6.82 -5.51 4.46
C PHE A 80 -7.60 -5.49 5.77
N ASP A 81 -7.48 -6.56 6.55
CA ASP A 81 -8.04 -6.67 7.89
C ASP A 81 -6.98 -6.26 8.93
N ALA A 82 -7.16 -5.08 9.50
CA ALA A 82 -6.23 -4.52 10.48
C ALA A 82 -6.26 -5.24 11.84
N ALA A 83 -7.32 -5.99 12.14
CA ALA A 83 -7.43 -6.73 13.40
C ALA A 83 -6.57 -8.01 13.39
N THR A 84 -6.49 -8.65 12.22
CA THR A 84 -5.73 -9.89 11.99
C THR A 84 -4.41 -9.66 11.26
N ALA A 85 -4.19 -8.44 10.76
CA ALA A 85 -3.05 -8.07 9.92
C ALA A 85 -2.91 -8.99 8.70
N ARG A 86 -4.04 -9.20 8.00
CA ARG A 86 -4.15 -10.08 6.84
C ARG A 86 -4.77 -9.36 5.66
N LEU A 87 -4.23 -9.57 4.47
CA LEU A 87 -4.80 -9.09 3.22
C LEU A 87 -5.64 -10.21 2.58
N GLN A 88 -6.92 -9.93 2.39
CA GLN A 88 -7.76 -10.70 1.50
C GLN A 88 -7.53 -10.17 0.09
N SER A 89 -7.00 -11.01 -0.79
CA SER A 89 -6.77 -10.69 -2.20
C SER A 89 -7.44 -11.73 -3.09
N VAL A 90 -7.83 -11.29 -4.28
CA VAL A 90 -8.39 -12.15 -5.32
C VAL A 90 -7.70 -11.81 -6.64
N ALA A 91 -7.26 -12.84 -7.36
CA ALA A 91 -6.69 -12.67 -8.69
C ALA A 91 -7.82 -12.48 -9.72
N ALA A 92 -7.54 -11.70 -10.76
CA ALA A 92 -8.39 -11.64 -11.94
C ALA A 92 -8.56 -13.04 -12.54
N GLY A 93 -9.79 -13.35 -12.98
CA GLY A 93 -10.11 -14.66 -13.57
C GLY A 93 -9.41 -14.91 -14.91
N ASP A 94 -9.16 -13.83 -15.67
CA ASP A 94 -8.39 -13.83 -16.90
C ASP A 94 -7.52 -12.56 -16.96
N GLY A 95 -6.43 -12.58 -17.73
CA GLY A 95 -5.54 -11.43 -17.87
C GLY A 95 -4.68 -11.09 -16.64
N ARG A 96 -4.56 -9.79 -16.36
CA ARG A 96 -3.72 -9.25 -15.28
C ARG A 96 -4.56 -8.64 -14.17
N THR A 97 -3.97 -8.60 -12.98
CA THR A 97 -4.47 -7.85 -11.83
C THR A 97 -3.60 -6.63 -11.65
N THR A 98 -4.21 -5.45 -11.72
CA THR A 98 -3.56 -4.18 -11.46
C THR A 98 -3.95 -3.71 -10.06
N VAL A 99 -2.95 -3.37 -9.26
CA VAL A 99 -3.08 -2.88 -7.89
C VAL A 99 -2.48 -1.49 -7.82
N ASN A 100 -3.25 -0.58 -7.24
CA ASN A 100 -2.83 0.77 -6.91
C ASN A 100 -2.86 0.88 -5.38
N LEU A 101 -1.72 1.23 -4.80
CA LEU A 101 -1.56 1.47 -3.37
C LEU A 101 -0.99 2.87 -3.19
N SER A 102 -1.80 3.73 -2.61
CA SER A 102 -1.41 5.08 -2.24
C SER A 102 -1.31 5.15 -0.73
N ILE A 103 -0.21 5.67 -0.21
CA ILE A 103 0.00 5.84 1.23
C ILE A 103 0.30 7.30 1.47
N SER A 104 -0.41 7.91 2.41
CA SER A 104 -0.20 9.29 2.81
C SER A 104 0.25 9.31 4.26
N GLY A 105 1.20 10.17 4.62
CA GLY A 105 1.65 10.24 6.00
C GLY A 105 2.57 11.40 6.30
N SER A 106 2.71 11.69 7.59
CA SER A 106 3.62 12.72 8.07
C SER A 106 5.09 12.39 7.73
N ALA A 107 5.97 13.40 7.80
CA ALA A 107 7.41 13.21 7.65
C ALA A 107 7.97 12.08 8.54
N ALA A 108 7.45 11.91 9.77
CA ALA A 108 7.86 10.85 10.67
C ALA A 108 7.42 9.45 10.20
N PHE A 109 6.25 9.35 9.56
CA PHE A 109 5.81 8.12 8.92
C PHE A 109 6.69 7.79 7.71
N GLY A 110 6.94 8.78 6.85
CA GLY A 110 7.76 8.63 5.66
C GLY A 110 9.18 8.18 5.95
N GLU A 111 9.84 8.78 6.94
CA GLU A 111 11.18 8.37 7.37
C GLU A 111 11.19 6.90 7.86
N ALA A 112 10.18 6.49 8.63
CA ALA A 112 10.06 5.12 9.10
C ALA A 112 9.77 4.13 7.95
N LEU A 113 8.97 4.52 6.96
CA LEU A 113 8.63 3.71 5.79
C LEU A 113 9.87 3.45 4.94
N ARG A 114 10.62 4.51 4.61
CA ARG A 114 11.88 4.41 3.86
C ARG A 114 12.89 3.51 4.57
N GLN A 115 13.04 3.64 5.88
CA GLN A 115 13.95 2.77 6.66
C GLN A 115 13.50 1.30 6.68
N ALA A 116 12.20 1.03 6.70
CA ALA A 116 11.69 -0.34 6.77
C ALA A 116 11.74 -1.07 5.42
N PHE A 117 11.44 -0.36 4.33
CA PHE A 117 11.30 -0.93 2.98
C PHE A 117 12.43 -0.58 2.01
N GLU A 118 13.43 0.18 2.48
CA GLU A 118 14.60 0.56 1.67
C GLU A 118 14.19 1.28 0.37
N LEU A 119 13.12 2.08 0.44
CA LEU A 119 12.65 2.90 -0.69
C LEU A 119 13.73 3.91 -1.06
N GLN A 120 14.01 4.04 -2.36
CA GLN A 120 14.94 5.04 -2.87
C GLN A 120 14.31 6.44 -2.80
N ASP A 121 15.16 7.47 -2.73
CA ASP A 121 14.77 8.89 -2.75
C ASP A 121 14.37 9.34 -4.16
#